data_AF-A0A978TDI9-F1
#
_entry.id   AF-A0A978TDI9-F1
#
_cell.length_a   1.000
_cell.length_b   1.000
_cell.length_c   1.000
_cell.angle_alpha   90.00
_cell.angle_beta   90.00
_cell.angle_gamma   90.00
#
_symmetry.space_group_name_H-M   'P 1'
#
loop_
_entity.id
_entity.type
_entity.pdbx_description
1 polymer ?
#
loop_
_entity_poly.entity_id
_entity_poly.type
_entity_poly.pdbx_seq_one_letter_code
_entity_poly.pdbx_strand_id
1 'polypeptide(L)'
;MARIVFLVGFESFNTGLYRQAAELAQSRCPDLEVQVFSDRDLAAQPDAIAAALTGAEVFFASLIFDYDQVQWLRQRVQAIPIRLIFESALELMALTQLGKFSIGDQPKGMPKPVKFILSKFSSGQEEDKLAGYLSFLKIGPKLLKFIPARKVQDLRNWLILYGYWNAGGPENVAALCWVLGDRYLNLPVGEIPPVVETPGMGLVHPDYEGYFDTPKAYLDWYYSYPMGTAEATPTTHPPIHATPPRAGTGAPPTTHPPIHAIPPRAGTGAPPHHPSTHPPIHATTAPPQVAVLLYRKHVITHQPYIPQLIRAFEAAGLVPIPIFINGVEGHVAVRDWLTTDYEQAQRAAGQVEFPSLSEQAVRVDAIVSTIGFPLVGGPAGSMEAGRQVAVAQRILRAKNVPYLVSAPLLIQDIASWTRQGVGGLQSVVLYALPELDGAIDPVPL
;
A
#
# COMPACT_ATOMS: atom_id res chain seq x y z
N MET A 1 -12.42 -24.20 21.72
CA MET A 1 -11.43 -23.20 21.28
C MET A 1 -12.18 -22.22 20.42
N ALA A 2 -12.06 -20.93 20.74
CA ALA A 2 -12.80 -19.91 20.04
C ALA A 2 -12.11 -19.56 18.72
N ARG A 3 -12.83 -19.56 17.60
CA ARG A 3 -12.20 -19.44 16.27
C ARG A 3 -12.52 -18.13 15.56
N ILE A 4 -11.46 -17.46 15.12
CA ILE A 4 -11.49 -16.33 14.20
C ILE A 4 -10.96 -16.78 12.83
N VAL A 5 -11.77 -16.58 11.79
CA VAL A 5 -11.35 -16.78 10.39
C VAL A 5 -11.12 -15.41 9.77
N PHE A 6 -9.85 -15.11 9.44
CA PHE A 6 -9.41 -13.91 8.73
C PHE A 6 -9.30 -14.20 7.23
N LEU A 7 -9.90 -13.36 6.40
CA LEU A 7 -9.79 -13.44 4.94
C LEU A 7 -9.50 -12.05 4.35
N VAL A 8 -8.31 -11.88 3.78
CA VAL A 8 -7.86 -10.58 3.24
C VAL A 8 -7.73 -10.62 1.71
N GLY A 9 -8.33 -9.66 1.03
CA GLY A 9 -8.23 -9.50 -0.43
C GLY A 9 -7.29 -8.36 -0.82
N PHE A 10 -6.74 -8.40 -2.04
CA PHE A 10 -5.81 -7.37 -2.56
C PHE A 10 -4.59 -7.07 -1.65
N GLU A 11 -4.37 -7.89 -0.63
CA GLU A 11 -3.34 -7.79 0.40
C GLU A 11 -2.71 -9.15 0.69
N SER A 12 -2.71 -10.05 -0.30
CA SER A 12 -2.05 -11.36 -0.17
C SER A 12 -0.55 -11.25 0.14
N PHE A 13 0.08 -10.12 -0.17
CA PHE A 13 1.46 -9.80 0.25
C PHE A 13 1.60 -9.57 1.76
N ASN A 14 0.52 -9.29 2.49
CA ASN A 14 0.48 -9.14 3.96
C ASN A 14 0.10 -10.42 4.70
N THR A 15 -0.20 -11.53 4.01
CA THR A 15 -0.65 -12.77 4.68
C THR A 15 0.38 -13.30 5.69
N GLY A 16 1.69 -13.12 5.44
CA GLY A 16 2.73 -13.47 6.40
C GLY A 16 2.62 -12.68 7.72
N LEU A 17 2.41 -11.36 7.63
CA LEU A 17 2.19 -10.51 8.80
C LEU A 17 0.92 -10.90 9.54
N TYR A 18 -0.17 -11.17 8.83
CA TYR A 18 -1.42 -11.56 9.48
C TYR A 18 -1.28 -12.90 10.21
N ARG A 19 -0.48 -13.84 9.68
CA ARG A 19 -0.12 -15.07 10.40
C ARG A 19 0.75 -14.80 11.63
N GLN A 20 1.73 -13.90 11.53
CA GLN A 20 2.52 -13.46 12.70
C GLN A 20 1.62 -12.82 13.78
N ALA A 21 0.67 -11.98 13.38
CA ALA A 21 -0.31 -11.38 14.28
C ALA A 21 -1.22 -12.44 14.92
N ALA A 22 -1.62 -13.45 14.16
CA ALA A 22 -2.38 -14.61 14.63
C ALA A 22 -1.57 -15.41 15.67
N GLU A 23 -0.30 -15.68 15.42
CA GLU A 23 0.61 -16.36 16.36
C GLU A 23 0.80 -15.54 17.65
N LEU A 24 1.03 -14.23 17.51
CA LEU A 24 1.13 -13.32 18.64
C LEU A 24 -0.15 -13.33 19.48
N ALA A 25 -1.32 -13.25 18.82
CA ALA A 25 -2.61 -13.28 19.50
C ALA A 25 -2.81 -14.58 20.30
N GLN A 26 -2.49 -15.71 19.69
CA GLN A 26 -2.62 -17.06 20.27
C GLN A 26 -1.61 -17.31 21.40
N SER A 27 -0.41 -16.73 21.32
CA SER A 27 0.63 -16.91 22.35
C SER A 27 0.18 -16.46 23.76
N ARG A 28 -0.74 -15.48 23.83
CA ARG A 28 -1.33 -15.00 25.09
C ARG A 28 -2.65 -15.66 25.45
N CYS A 29 -3.28 -16.36 24.50
CA CYS A 29 -4.60 -16.94 24.67
C CYS A 29 -4.66 -18.29 23.94
N PRO A 30 -4.27 -19.40 24.59
CA PRO A 30 -4.26 -20.73 23.96
C PRO A 30 -5.64 -21.23 23.52
N ASP A 31 -6.71 -20.69 24.13
CA ASP A 31 -8.10 -21.01 23.77
C ASP A 31 -8.61 -20.21 22.57
N LEU A 32 -7.81 -19.30 22.02
CA LEU A 32 -8.08 -18.59 20.77
C LEU A 32 -7.41 -19.33 19.61
N GLU A 33 -8.13 -19.52 18.52
CA GLU A 33 -7.60 -19.99 17.24
C GLU A 33 -7.81 -18.90 16.19
N VAL A 34 -6.75 -18.49 15.50
CA VAL A 34 -6.84 -17.51 14.41
C VAL A 34 -6.31 -18.15 13.13
N GLN A 35 -7.19 -18.36 12.16
CA GLN A 35 -6.85 -18.90 10.84
C GLN A 35 -6.86 -17.78 9.80
N VAL A 36 -5.79 -17.67 9.01
CA VAL A 36 -5.59 -16.57 8.06
C VAL A 36 -5.54 -17.11 6.64
N PHE A 37 -6.42 -16.56 5.80
CA PHE A 37 -6.54 -16.84 4.38
C PHE A 37 -6.49 -15.54 3.56
N SER A 38 -6.21 -15.66 2.27
CA SER A 38 -6.38 -14.57 1.31
C SER A 38 -7.41 -14.89 0.22
N ASP A 39 -7.76 -13.89 -0.58
CA ASP A 39 -8.50 -14.04 -1.85
C ASP A 39 -7.93 -15.13 -2.79
N ARG A 40 -6.60 -15.22 -2.89
CA ARG A 40 -5.89 -16.29 -3.62
C ARG A 40 -6.14 -17.66 -3.03
N ASP A 41 -6.15 -17.78 -1.70
CA ASP A 41 -6.50 -19.05 -1.03
C ASP A 41 -7.97 -19.40 -1.32
N LEU A 42 -8.87 -18.42 -1.36
CA LEU A 42 -10.28 -18.66 -1.71
C LEU A 42 -10.45 -19.18 -3.13
N ALA A 43 -9.67 -18.67 -4.08
CA ALA A 43 -9.66 -19.17 -5.45
C ALA A 43 -9.05 -20.57 -5.55
N ALA A 44 -7.96 -20.85 -4.83
CA ALA A 44 -7.19 -22.09 -4.95
C ALA A 44 -7.77 -23.25 -4.13
N GLN A 45 -8.32 -22.98 -2.95
CA GLN A 45 -8.73 -23.98 -1.96
C GLN A 45 -10.04 -23.59 -1.22
N PRO A 46 -11.15 -23.38 -1.95
CA PRO A 46 -12.42 -22.94 -1.36
C PRO A 46 -12.98 -23.91 -0.31
N ASP A 47 -12.75 -25.22 -0.46
CA ASP A 47 -13.24 -26.23 0.49
C ASP A 47 -12.55 -26.15 1.86
N ALA A 48 -11.25 -25.83 1.89
CA ALA A 48 -10.51 -25.63 3.13
C ALA A 48 -11.07 -24.43 3.91
N ILE A 49 -11.40 -23.34 3.22
CA ILE A 49 -12.00 -22.15 3.83
C ILE A 49 -13.44 -22.44 4.29
N ALA A 50 -14.22 -23.20 3.51
CA ALA A 50 -15.55 -23.62 3.95
C ALA A 50 -15.51 -24.43 5.26
N ALA A 51 -14.52 -25.33 5.39
CA ALA A 51 -14.29 -26.08 6.61
C ALA A 51 -13.88 -25.16 7.77
N ALA A 52 -12.99 -24.19 7.53
CA ALA A 52 -12.57 -23.22 8.53
C ALA A 52 -13.72 -22.36 9.07
N LEU A 53 -14.61 -21.90 8.17
CA LEU A 53 -15.80 -21.12 8.49
C LEU A 53 -16.83 -21.92 9.32
N THR A 54 -16.82 -23.24 9.22
CA THR A 54 -17.73 -24.09 9.97
C THR A 54 -17.37 -24.05 11.46
N GLY A 55 -18.30 -23.57 12.29
CA GLY A 55 -18.10 -23.42 13.73
C GLY A 55 -17.24 -22.22 14.14
N ALA A 56 -16.90 -21.33 13.19
CA ALA A 56 -16.24 -20.07 13.53
C ALA A 56 -17.17 -19.15 14.33
N GLU A 57 -16.63 -18.46 15.33
CA GLU A 57 -17.37 -17.43 16.09
C GLU A 57 -17.19 -16.05 15.49
N VAL A 58 -16.04 -15.82 14.86
CA VAL A 58 -15.72 -14.56 14.20
C VAL A 58 -15.30 -14.80 12.76
N PHE A 59 -15.92 -14.07 11.85
CA PHE A 59 -15.45 -13.88 10.49
C PHE A 59 -14.94 -12.46 10.33
N PHE A 60 -13.68 -12.33 9.92
CA PHE A 60 -13.06 -11.07 9.58
C PHE A 60 -12.75 -11.06 8.08
N ALA A 61 -13.14 -9.99 7.38
CA ALA A 61 -12.73 -9.79 6.00
C ALA A 61 -12.36 -8.34 5.69
N SER A 62 -11.42 -8.17 4.76
CA SER A 62 -11.13 -6.86 4.19
C SER A 62 -10.72 -6.93 2.72
N LEU A 63 -11.02 -5.87 1.97
CA LEU A 63 -10.64 -5.67 0.56
C LEU A 63 -11.04 -6.82 -0.38
N ILE A 64 -12.22 -7.40 -0.16
CA ILE A 64 -12.82 -8.40 -1.06
C ILE A 64 -13.79 -7.72 -2.02
N PHE A 65 -13.43 -7.71 -3.31
CA PHE A 65 -14.19 -7.03 -4.36
C PHE A 65 -14.58 -7.92 -5.55
N ASP A 66 -13.93 -9.08 -5.70
CA ASP A 66 -14.29 -10.01 -6.76
C ASP A 66 -15.72 -10.53 -6.57
N TYR A 67 -16.54 -10.41 -7.61
CA TYR A 67 -17.97 -10.67 -7.52
C TYR A 67 -18.26 -12.12 -7.06
N ASP A 68 -17.56 -13.09 -7.64
CA ASP A 68 -17.79 -14.51 -7.35
C ASP A 68 -17.37 -14.83 -5.91
N GLN A 69 -16.22 -14.31 -5.47
CA GLN A 69 -15.77 -14.42 -4.08
C GLN A 69 -16.75 -13.78 -3.10
N VAL A 70 -17.27 -12.59 -3.41
CA VAL A 70 -18.28 -11.88 -2.61
C VAL A 70 -19.54 -12.73 -2.48
N GLN A 71 -20.10 -13.23 -3.58
CA GLN A 71 -21.32 -14.05 -3.49
C GLN A 71 -21.08 -15.36 -2.76
N TRP A 72 -19.93 -16.00 -2.97
CA TRP A 72 -19.55 -17.23 -2.29
C TRP A 72 -19.51 -17.05 -0.77
N LEU A 73 -18.88 -15.96 -0.30
CA LEU A 73 -18.78 -15.63 1.12
C LEU A 73 -20.14 -15.27 1.71
N ARG A 74 -20.94 -14.44 1.02
CA ARG A 74 -22.28 -14.04 1.50
C ARG A 74 -23.16 -15.25 1.82
N GLN A 75 -23.07 -16.33 1.07
CA GLN A 75 -23.86 -17.55 1.32
C GLN A 75 -23.41 -18.34 2.55
N ARG A 76 -22.17 -18.16 3.01
CA ARG A 76 -21.54 -19.03 4.03
C ARG A 76 -21.33 -18.34 5.37
N VAL A 77 -21.05 -17.04 5.37
CA VAL A 77 -20.66 -16.34 6.61
C VAL A 77 -21.86 -15.82 7.40
N GLN A 78 -23.07 -15.82 6.84
CA GLN A 78 -24.25 -15.23 7.48
C GLN A 78 -24.59 -15.81 8.86
N ALA A 79 -24.32 -17.09 9.07
CA ALA A 79 -24.58 -17.78 10.34
C ALA A 79 -23.52 -17.49 11.42
N ILE A 80 -22.38 -16.90 11.04
CA ILE A 80 -21.30 -16.57 11.98
C ILE A 80 -21.73 -15.36 12.82
N PRO A 81 -21.72 -15.46 14.16
CA PRO A 81 -22.36 -14.47 15.02
C PRO A 81 -21.65 -13.11 14.97
N ILE A 82 -20.32 -13.10 14.85
CA ILE A 82 -19.53 -11.88 14.75
C ILE A 82 -18.92 -11.80 13.35
N ARG A 83 -19.23 -10.72 12.65
CA ARG A 83 -18.76 -10.46 11.29
C ARG A 83 -18.19 -9.06 11.24
N LEU A 84 -16.88 -8.95 11.02
CA LEU A 84 -16.19 -7.67 10.83
C LEU A 84 -15.72 -7.59 9.39
N ILE A 85 -16.36 -6.73 8.60
CA ILE A 85 -16.06 -6.64 7.17
C ILE A 85 -15.72 -5.18 6.87
N PHE A 86 -14.45 -4.93 6.59
CA PHE A 86 -13.91 -3.59 6.36
C PHE A 86 -13.53 -3.40 4.91
N GLU A 87 -13.87 -2.25 4.33
CA GLU A 87 -13.33 -1.81 3.03
C GLU A 87 -13.45 -2.91 1.95
N SER A 88 -14.63 -3.55 1.82
CA SER A 88 -14.90 -4.60 0.84
C SER A 88 -16.09 -4.20 -0.03
N ALA A 89 -16.56 -5.07 -0.92
CA ALA A 89 -17.81 -4.85 -1.64
C ALA A 89 -18.97 -4.54 -0.68
N LEU A 90 -19.84 -3.60 -1.05
CA LEU A 90 -20.90 -3.07 -0.18
C LEU A 90 -21.84 -4.17 0.31
N GLU A 91 -22.13 -5.15 -0.54
CA GLU A 91 -22.99 -6.30 -0.25
C GLU A 91 -22.38 -7.24 0.80
N LEU A 92 -21.05 -7.30 0.87
CA LEU A 92 -20.34 -8.05 1.90
C LEU A 92 -20.27 -7.21 3.18
N MET A 93 -19.90 -5.92 3.09
CA MET A 93 -19.85 -5.01 4.24
C MET A 93 -21.17 -4.92 5.00
N ALA A 94 -22.30 -5.01 4.29
CA ALA A 94 -23.65 -5.03 4.87
C ALA A 94 -23.88 -6.19 5.85
N LEU A 95 -23.10 -7.27 5.76
CA LEU A 95 -23.16 -8.40 6.70
C LEU A 95 -22.45 -8.15 8.03
N THR A 96 -21.82 -6.98 8.22
CA THR A 96 -21.14 -6.62 9.47
C THR A 96 -22.10 -6.70 10.66
N GLN A 97 -21.72 -7.48 11.67
CA GLN A 97 -22.45 -7.69 12.92
C GLN A 97 -21.46 -7.79 14.08
N LEU A 98 -21.64 -6.96 15.11
CA LEU A 98 -20.89 -7.03 16.36
C LEU A 98 -21.85 -6.77 17.53
N GLY A 99 -22.17 -7.81 18.31
CA GLY A 99 -23.18 -7.70 19.36
C GLY A 99 -24.52 -7.22 18.79
N LYS A 100 -25.03 -6.07 19.27
CA LYS A 100 -26.25 -5.42 18.78
C LYS A 100 -26.02 -4.42 17.63
N PHE A 101 -24.77 -4.15 17.26
CA PHE A 101 -24.43 -3.26 16.16
C PHE A 101 -24.40 -4.02 14.83
N SER A 102 -25.04 -3.47 13.80
CA SER A 102 -25.08 -3.99 12.44
C SER A 102 -25.06 -2.85 11.42
N ILE A 103 -24.44 -3.07 10.24
CA ILE A 103 -24.44 -2.09 9.14
C ILE A 103 -25.63 -2.31 8.19
N GLY A 104 -26.05 -3.56 7.96
CA GLY A 104 -27.13 -3.89 7.04
C GLY A 104 -28.55 -3.64 7.57
N ASP A 105 -28.90 -4.20 8.73
CA ASP A 105 -30.22 -4.00 9.33
C ASP A 105 -30.27 -2.73 10.17
N GLN A 106 -31.31 -1.91 9.98
CA GLN A 106 -31.63 -0.78 10.87
C GLN A 106 -32.58 -1.25 11.98
N PRO A 107 -32.12 -1.48 13.22
CA PRO A 107 -32.98 -1.93 14.29
C PRO A 107 -33.99 -0.84 14.68
N LYS A 108 -35.26 -1.21 14.89
CA LYS A 108 -36.28 -0.29 15.40
C LYS A 108 -35.88 0.20 16.81
N GLY A 109 -35.95 1.51 17.05
CA GLY A 109 -35.69 2.13 18.37
C GLY A 109 -34.28 2.73 18.56
N MET A 110 -33.48 2.81 17.49
CA MET A 110 -32.10 3.33 17.55
C MET A 110 -32.05 4.85 17.80
N PRO A 111 -31.10 5.37 18.64
CA PRO A 111 -30.96 6.80 18.88
C PRO A 111 -30.72 7.61 17.60
N LYS A 112 -31.31 8.82 17.50
CA LYS A 112 -31.20 9.70 16.32
C LYS A 112 -29.76 9.90 15.81
N PRO A 113 -28.72 10.09 16.64
CA PRO A 113 -27.34 10.22 16.16
C PRO A 113 -26.83 8.96 15.46
N VAL A 114 -27.16 7.77 15.98
CA VAL A 114 -26.76 6.48 15.39
C VAL A 114 -27.55 6.22 14.11
N LYS A 115 -28.83 6.61 14.05
CA LYS A 115 -29.63 6.53 12.83
C LYS A 115 -29.11 7.46 11.73
N PHE A 116 -28.67 8.67 12.07
CA PHE A 116 -28.03 9.60 11.13
C PHE A 116 -26.74 9.00 10.58
N ILE A 117 -25.91 8.41 11.44
CA ILE A 117 -24.70 7.68 11.07
C ILE A 117 -25.05 6.53 10.10
N LEU A 118 -25.96 5.63 10.46
CA LEU A 118 -26.30 4.47 9.64
C LEU A 118 -26.94 4.86 8.29
N SER A 119 -27.68 5.97 8.24
CA SER A 119 -28.26 6.47 6.99
C SER A 119 -27.21 6.87 5.94
N LYS A 120 -25.98 7.19 6.37
CA LYS A 120 -24.84 7.47 5.48
C LYS A 120 -24.30 6.23 4.77
N PHE A 121 -24.64 5.03 5.24
CA PHE A 121 -24.31 3.76 4.57
C PHE A 121 -25.43 3.26 3.64
N SER A 122 -26.62 3.87 3.72
CA SER A 122 -27.83 3.40 3.02
C SER A 122 -28.37 4.34 1.94
N SER A 123 -27.72 5.47 1.65
CA SER A 123 -28.20 6.46 0.65
C SER A 123 -27.39 6.42 -0.64
N GLY A 124 -28.08 6.43 -1.80
CA GLY A 124 -27.50 6.89 -3.09
C GLY A 124 -26.52 5.96 -3.81
N GLN A 125 -25.86 6.53 -4.83
CA GLN A 125 -24.86 5.86 -5.69
C GLN A 125 -23.72 5.27 -4.84
N GLU A 126 -22.99 4.27 -5.35
CA GLU A 126 -21.98 3.54 -4.56
C GLU A 126 -20.87 4.45 -3.99
N GLU A 127 -20.49 5.48 -4.74
CA GLU A 127 -19.51 6.49 -4.33
C GLU A 127 -19.97 7.26 -3.06
N ASP A 128 -21.26 7.62 -2.97
CA ASP A 128 -21.82 8.34 -1.82
C ASP A 128 -21.78 7.50 -0.54
N LYS A 129 -21.96 6.18 -0.66
CA LYS A 129 -21.92 5.23 0.47
C LYS A 129 -20.52 5.07 1.02
N LEU A 130 -19.51 5.00 0.14
CA LEU A 130 -18.10 4.91 0.54
C LEU A 130 -17.63 6.23 1.18
N ALA A 131 -18.01 7.38 0.61
CA ALA A 131 -17.76 8.69 1.21
C ALA A 131 -18.42 8.83 2.59
N GLY A 132 -19.65 8.31 2.73
CA GLY A 132 -20.36 8.21 4.01
C GLY A 132 -19.62 7.36 5.05
N TYR A 133 -19.10 6.20 4.64
CA TYR A 133 -18.28 5.31 5.47
C TYR A 133 -17.01 6.03 5.97
N LEU A 134 -16.25 6.65 5.08
CA LEU A 134 -15.01 7.36 5.44
C LEU A 134 -15.26 8.56 6.37
N SER A 135 -16.33 9.30 6.13
CA SER A 135 -16.75 10.41 7.00
C SER A 135 -17.12 9.90 8.40
N PHE A 136 -17.82 8.76 8.48
CA PHE A 136 -18.16 8.13 9.75
C PHE A 136 -16.93 7.73 10.55
N LEU A 137 -15.91 7.15 9.93
CA LEU A 137 -14.70 6.75 10.64
C LEU A 137 -13.97 7.95 11.29
N LYS A 138 -13.97 9.10 10.61
CA LYS A 138 -13.36 10.34 11.12
C LYS A 138 -14.18 10.99 12.25
N ILE A 139 -15.51 10.94 12.16
CA ILE A 139 -16.41 11.71 13.03
C ILE A 139 -16.98 10.85 14.17
N GLY A 140 -17.12 9.53 13.95
CA GLY A 140 -17.72 8.56 14.86
C GLY A 140 -17.12 8.61 16.27
N PRO A 141 -15.79 8.53 16.45
CA PRO A 141 -15.16 8.63 17.76
C PRO A 141 -15.49 9.94 18.50
N LYS A 142 -15.63 11.07 17.78
CA LYS A 142 -15.99 12.38 18.37
C LYS A 142 -17.46 12.40 18.82
N LEU A 143 -18.36 11.81 18.05
CA LEU A 143 -19.79 11.75 18.36
C LEU A 143 -20.10 10.85 19.57
N LEU A 144 -19.33 9.78 19.77
CA LEU A 144 -19.53 8.87 20.89
C LEU A 144 -19.25 9.49 22.27
N LYS A 145 -18.48 10.58 22.35
CA LYS A 145 -18.20 11.28 23.63
C LYS A 145 -19.47 11.77 24.34
N PHE A 146 -20.55 12.01 23.60
CA PHE A 146 -21.79 12.59 24.11
C PHE A 146 -22.90 11.57 24.38
N ILE A 147 -22.66 10.28 24.11
CA ILE A 147 -23.66 9.21 24.28
C ILE A 147 -23.24 8.30 25.43
N PRO A 148 -24.13 7.95 26.38
CA PRO A 148 -23.80 7.02 27.46
C PRO A 148 -23.26 5.70 26.91
N ALA A 149 -22.06 5.30 27.35
CA ALA A 149 -21.32 4.17 26.81
C ALA A 149 -22.16 2.88 26.70
N ARG A 150 -22.98 2.59 27.72
CA ARG A 150 -23.87 1.41 27.75
C ARG A 150 -24.85 1.30 26.58
N LYS A 151 -25.25 2.43 25.97
CA LYS A 151 -26.23 2.45 24.86
C LYS A 151 -25.61 2.20 23.48
N VAL A 152 -24.29 2.38 23.37
CA VAL A 152 -23.54 2.33 22.09
C VAL A 152 -22.27 1.51 22.25
N GLN A 153 -22.24 0.57 23.20
CA GLN A 153 -21.04 -0.17 23.57
C GLN A 153 -20.50 -0.96 22.37
N ASP A 154 -21.37 -1.65 21.63
CA ASP A 154 -20.97 -2.42 20.45
C ASP A 154 -20.47 -1.53 19.31
N LEU A 155 -21.09 -0.37 19.08
CA LEU A 155 -20.60 0.61 18.10
C LEU A 155 -19.23 1.17 18.50
N ARG A 156 -19.04 1.44 19.79
CA ARG A 156 -17.75 1.89 20.33
C ARG A 156 -16.69 0.80 20.17
N ASN A 157 -17.03 -0.45 20.46
CA ASN A 157 -16.15 -1.60 20.27
C ASN A 157 -15.77 -1.76 18.79
N TRP A 158 -16.73 -1.62 17.88
CA TRP A 158 -16.48 -1.65 16.44
C TRP A 158 -15.49 -0.57 16.01
N LEU A 159 -15.64 0.67 16.50
CA LEU A 159 -14.69 1.76 16.21
C LEU A 159 -13.30 1.52 16.80
N ILE A 160 -13.20 0.86 17.96
CA ILE A 160 -11.92 0.46 18.55
C ILE A 160 -11.24 -0.60 17.69
N LEU A 161 -11.98 -1.63 17.27
CA LEU A 161 -11.49 -2.69 16.38
C LEU A 161 -11.05 -2.11 15.03
N TYR A 162 -11.83 -1.20 14.46
CA TYR A 162 -11.44 -0.47 13.26
C TYR A 162 -10.18 0.37 13.49
N GLY A 163 -10.04 1.01 14.67
CA GLY A 163 -8.84 1.78 15.02
C GLY A 163 -7.56 0.94 14.95
N TYR A 164 -7.58 -0.27 15.52
CA TYR A 164 -6.47 -1.21 15.39
C TYR A 164 -6.24 -1.64 13.94
N TRP A 165 -7.30 -2.01 13.21
CA TRP A 165 -7.18 -2.43 11.81
C TRP A 165 -6.56 -1.33 10.93
N ASN A 166 -7.07 -0.11 11.04
CA ASN A 166 -6.64 1.05 10.27
C ASN A 166 -5.23 1.52 10.64
N ALA A 167 -4.81 1.35 11.89
CA ALA A 167 -3.45 1.62 12.29
C ALA A 167 -2.45 0.64 11.63
N GLY A 168 -2.89 -0.61 11.41
CA GLY A 168 -2.10 -1.67 10.75
C GLY A 168 -0.93 -2.16 11.59
N GLY A 169 -0.17 -3.13 11.07
CA GLY A 169 0.95 -3.76 11.79
C GLY A 169 0.53 -4.95 12.67
N PRO A 170 1.46 -5.90 12.93
CA PRO A 170 1.14 -7.16 13.59
C PRO A 170 0.65 -6.98 15.03
N GLU A 171 1.18 -6.00 15.77
CA GLU A 171 0.80 -5.72 17.15
C GLU A 171 -0.64 -5.22 17.25
N ASN A 172 -1.03 -4.32 16.34
CA ASN A 172 -2.40 -3.80 16.31
C ASN A 172 -3.40 -4.89 15.88
N VAL A 173 -3.05 -5.74 14.91
CA VAL A 173 -3.91 -6.87 14.50
C VAL A 173 -4.04 -7.91 15.62
N ALA A 174 -2.97 -8.19 16.37
CA ALA A 174 -3.05 -9.05 17.55
C ALA A 174 -3.92 -8.42 18.65
N ALA A 175 -3.77 -7.12 18.90
CA ALA A 175 -4.60 -6.38 19.85
C ALA A 175 -6.08 -6.37 19.45
N LEU A 176 -6.40 -6.27 18.15
CA LEU A 176 -7.74 -6.44 17.62
C LEU A 176 -8.32 -7.81 18.02
N CYS A 177 -7.54 -8.88 17.84
CA CYS A 177 -7.94 -10.23 18.24
C CYS A 177 -8.17 -10.35 19.76
N TRP A 178 -7.32 -9.72 20.58
CA TRP A 178 -7.50 -9.70 22.04
C TRP A 178 -8.74 -8.90 22.46
N VAL A 179 -9.07 -7.79 21.80
CA VAL A 179 -10.32 -7.04 22.06
C VAL A 179 -11.55 -7.91 21.78
N LEU A 180 -11.52 -8.71 20.71
CA LEU A 180 -12.58 -9.69 20.43
C LEU A 180 -12.64 -10.79 21.51
N GLY A 181 -11.47 -11.33 21.86
CA GLY A 181 -11.31 -12.33 22.91
C GLY A 181 -11.95 -11.90 24.24
N ASP A 182 -11.54 -10.74 24.74
CA ASP A 182 -12.02 -10.15 26.00
C ASP A 182 -13.52 -9.84 25.98
N ARG A 183 -13.97 -9.10 24.96
CA ARG A 183 -15.29 -8.45 24.99
C ARG A 183 -16.43 -9.32 24.46
N TYR A 184 -16.11 -10.32 23.64
CA TYR A 184 -17.13 -11.09 22.92
C TYR A 184 -16.97 -12.60 23.02
N LEU A 185 -15.74 -13.10 23.21
CA LEU A 185 -15.47 -14.54 23.28
C LEU A 185 -15.24 -15.05 24.73
N ASN A 186 -15.29 -14.14 25.72
CA ASN A 186 -15.07 -14.44 27.14
C ASN A 186 -13.71 -15.13 27.41
N LEU A 187 -12.67 -14.71 26.70
CA LEU A 187 -11.34 -15.28 26.82
C LEU A 187 -10.44 -14.45 27.76
N PRO A 188 -9.61 -15.08 28.59
CA PRO A 188 -8.67 -14.39 29.46
C PRO A 188 -7.44 -13.93 28.68
N VAL A 189 -7.52 -12.78 28.01
CA VAL A 189 -6.43 -12.24 27.15
C VAL A 189 -5.41 -11.37 27.88
N GLY A 190 -5.74 -10.91 29.10
CA GLY A 190 -4.90 -9.99 29.89
C GLY A 190 -5.04 -8.52 29.46
N GLU A 191 -4.02 -7.71 29.75
CA GLU A 191 -3.99 -6.29 29.39
C GLU A 191 -3.82 -6.12 27.87
N ILE A 192 -4.74 -5.34 27.28
CA ILE A 192 -4.73 -5.04 25.85
C ILE A 192 -3.98 -3.71 25.64
N PRO A 193 -2.85 -3.72 24.90
CA PRO A 193 -2.09 -2.50 24.64
C PRO A 193 -2.91 -1.51 23.81
N PRO A 194 -2.72 -0.19 23.96
CA PRO A 194 -3.40 0.80 23.12
C PRO A 194 -2.96 0.69 21.65
N VAL A 195 -3.73 1.33 20.76
CA VAL A 195 -3.39 1.41 19.33
C VAL A 195 -2.02 2.05 19.16
N VAL A 196 -1.13 1.34 18.46
CA VAL A 196 0.17 1.88 18.04
C VAL A 196 -0.05 2.72 16.80
N GLU A 197 0.05 4.04 16.93
CA GLU A 197 -0.11 4.96 15.81
C GLU A 197 1.18 5.08 14.99
N THR A 198 1.05 5.09 13.66
CA THR A 198 2.13 5.46 12.74
C THR A 198 1.80 6.81 12.11
N PRO A 199 2.76 7.75 12.00
CA PRO A 199 2.54 9.03 11.33
C PRO A 199 1.95 8.86 9.92
N GLY A 200 1.22 9.85 9.42
CA GLY A 200 0.72 9.82 8.04
C GLY A 200 1.81 10.00 6.99
N MET A 201 2.92 10.62 7.39
CA MET A 201 4.11 10.87 6.59
C MET A 201 5.32 10.94 7.52
N GLY A 202 6.47 10.42 7.08
CA GLY A 202 7.70 10.37 7.87
C GLY A 202 8.82 9.64 7.11
N LEU A 203 9.93 9.38 7.77
CA LEU A 203 11.04 8.59 7.22
C LEU A 203 11.34 7.38 8.10
N VAL A 204 11.87 6.32 7.49
CA VAL A 204 12.15 5.03 8.15
C VAL A 204 13.53 4.52 7.76
N HIS A 205 14.23 3.85 8.68
CA HIS A 205 15.45 3.13 8.36
C HIS A 205 15.44 1.74 9.01
N PRO A 206 15.99 0.69 8.37
CA PRO A 206 16.15 -0.62 9.02
C PRO A 206 16.94 -0.58 10.33
N ASP A 207 17.85 0.39 10.48
CA ASP A 207 18.72 0.54 11.66
C ASP A 207 18.20 1.56 12.68
N TYR A 208 17.00 2.10 12.49
CA TYR A 208 16.41 3.07 13.39
C TYR A 208 15.09 2.55 13.92
N GLU A 209 14.96 2.53 15.24
CA GLU A 209 13.71 2.17 15.90
C GLU A 209 12.74 3.37 15.87
N GLY A 210 11.65 3.23 15.10
CA GLY A 210 10.62 4.25 14.95
C GLY A 210 10.72 5.03 13.64
N TYR A 211 10.32 6.30 13.67
CA TYR A 211 10.21 7.15 12.48
C TYR A 211 10.85 8.52 12.72
N PHE A 212 11.30 9.14 11.64
CA PHE A 212 11.71 10.54 11.64
C PHE A 212 10.60 11.44 11.11
N ASP A 213 10.41 12.59 11.75
CA ASP A 213 9.39 13.56 11.36
C ASP A 213 9.83 14.51 10.23
N THR A 214 11.15 14.63 10.00
CA THR A 214 11.69 15.51 8.94
C THR A 214 12.86 14.85 8.21
N PRO A 215 13.06 15.16 6.91
CA PRO A 215 14.21 14.66 6.16
C PRO A 215 15.54 15.13 6.73
N LYS A 216 15.60 16.36 7.27
CA LYS A 216 16.80 16.87 7.93
C LYS A 216 17.18 16.03 9.14
N ALA A 217 16.23 15.68 10.02
CA ALA A 217 16.49 14.84 11.19
C ALA A 217 16.99 13.44 10.77
N TYR A 218 16.41 12.87 9.72
CA TYR A 218 16.89 11.61 9.14
C TYR A 218 18.33 11.71 8.64
N LEU A 219 18.67 12.75 7.87
CA LEU A 219 20.04 12.91 7.35
C LEU A 219 21.06 13.21 8.45
N ASP A 220 20.71 14.04 9.44
CA ASP A 220 21.58 14.30 10.60
C ASP A 220 21.90 12.98 11.33
N TRP A 221 20.89 12.12 11.52
CA TRP A 221 21.08 10.78 12.07
C TRP A 221 21.92 9.91 11.13
N TYR A 222 21.56 9.80 9.85
CA TYR A 222 22.20 8.93 8.86
C TYR A 222 23.71 9.20 8.73
N TYR A 223 24.14 10.47 8.76
CA TYR A 223 25.55 10.83 8.69
C TYR A 223 26.31 10.69 10.03
N SER A 224 25.59 10.61 11.15
CA SER A 224 26.20 10.36 12.46
C SER A 224 26.24 8.87 12.82
N TYR A 225 25.41 8.06 12.18
CA TYR A 225 25.37 6.62 12.36
C TYR A 225 26.59 5.99 11.69
N PRO A 226 27.47 5.29 12.43
CA PRO A 226 28.52 4.51 11.81
C PRO A 226 27.82 3.42 11.02
N MET A 227 27.88 3.51 9.69
CA MET A 227 27.48 2.42 8.80
C MET A 227 28.38 1.24 9.15
N GLY A 228 27.95 0.45 10.14
CA GLY A 228 28.57 -0.80 10.49
C GLY A 228 28.65 -1.60 9.22
N THR A 229 29.77 -2.25 9.00
CA THR A 229 29.94 -3.27 7.96
C THR A 229 28.87 -4.34 8.17
N ALA A 230 27.65 -4.10 7.67
CA ALA A 230 26.62 -5.09 7.62
C ALA A 230 27.18 -6.16 6.70
N GLU A 231 27.48 -7.33 7.26
CA GLU A 231 27.86 -8.49 6.48
C GLU A 231 26.86 -8.60 5.34
N ALA A 232 27.37 -8.44 4.11
CA ALA A 232 26.59 -8.73 2.93
C ALA A 232 26.25 -10.21 3.00
N THR A 233 25.08 -10.54 3.55
CA THR A 233 24.54 -11.89 3.45
C THR A 233 24.44 -12.16 1.94
N PRO A 234 25.18 -13.13 1.39
CA PRO A 234 25.17 -13.35 -0.05
C PRO A 234 23.77 -13.81 -0.42
N THR A 235 22.98 -12.95 -1.06
CA THR A 235 21.77 -13.38 -1.75
C THR A 235 22.22 -14.15 -2.98
N THR A 236 22.37 -15.47 -2.83
CA THR A 236 22.51 -16.38 -3.96
C THR A 236 21.17 -16.45 -4.70
N HIS A 237 20.92 -15.47 -5.57
CA HIS A 237 20.02 -15.70 -6.69
C HIS A 237 20.84 -16.31 -7.83
N PRO A 238 20.39 -17.42 -8.45
CA PRO A 238 21.08 -17.97 -9.59
C PRO A 238 21.05 -16.95 -10.74
N PRO A 239 22.14 -16.82 -11.52
CA PRO A 239 22.15 -15.94 -12.68
C PRO A 239 21.04 -16.36 -13.64
N ILE A 240 20.23 -15.39 -14.08
CA ILE A 240 19.18 -15.58 -15.09
C ILE A 240 19.87 -15.69 -16.45
N HIS A 241 20.52 -16.83 -16.68
CA HIS A 241 20.93 -17.28 -18.01
C HIS A 241 20.65 -18.78 -18.10
N ALA A 242 19.39 -19.11 -18.31
CA ALA A 242 19.00 -20.43 -18.77
C ALA A 242 18.17 -20.27 -20.04
N THR A 243 18.84 -20.36 -21.20
CA THR A 243 18.17 -20.66 -22.46
C THR A 243 17.60 -22.07 -22.34
N PRO A 244 16.28 -22.30 -22.49
CA PRO A 244 15.73 -23.64 -22.37
C PRO A 244 16.14 -24.49 -23.59
N PRO A 245 16.36 -25.81 -23.40
CA PRO A 245 16.72 -26.69 -24.50
C PRO A 245 15.52 -26.89 -25.43
N ARG A 246 15.78 -26.84 -26.73
CA ARG A 246 14.79 -27.03 -27.79
C ARG A 246 14.40 -28.51 -27.85
N ALA A 247 13.27 -28.88 -27.26
CA ALA A 247 12.65 -30.20 -27.47
C ALA A 247 11.75 -30.15 -28.71
N GLY A 248 12.07 -30.96 -29.71
CA GLY A 248 11.23 -31.18 -30.87
C GLY A 248 10.20 -32.27 -30.61
N THR A 249 8.95 -32.04 -31.04
CA THR A 249 8.04 -33.03 -31.62
C THR A 249 6.86 -32.30 -32.26
N GLY A 250 6.34 -32.85 -33.37
CA GLY A 250 5.57 -32.13 -34.37
C GLY A 250 4.06 -31.97 -34.10
N ALA A 251 3.50 -30.95 -34.75
CA ALA A 251 2.08 -30.80 -35.12
C ALA A 251 1.98 -29.77 -36.28
N PRO A 252 0.99 -29.87 -37.19
CA PRO A 252 1.03 -29.27 -38.53
C PRO A 252 0.69 -27.76 -38.56
N PRO A 253 1.07 -27.03 -39.63
CA PRO A 253 0.97 -25.57 -39.65
C PRO A 253 -0.44 -25.11 -40.00
N THR A 254 -1.02 -24.26 -39.15
CA THR A 254 -2.17 -23.41 -39.50
C THR A 254 -1.67 -22.15 -40.19
N THR A 255 -2.18 -21.91 -41.39
CA THR A 255 -1.83 -20.80 -42.29
C THR A 255 -2.31 -19.45 -41.77
N HIS A 256 -1.39 -18.51 -41.53
CA HIS A 256 -1.67 -17.07 -41.47
C HIS A 256 -1.25 -16.41 -42.80
N PRO A 257 -1.96 -15.36 -43.28
CA PRO A 257 -1.62 -14.70 -44.53
C PRO A 257 -0.30 -13.91 -44.40
N PRO A 258 0.47 -13.75 -45.49
CA PRO A 258 1.81 -13.17 -45.43
C PRO A 258 1.75 -11.65 -45.17
N ILE A 259 2.46 -11.20 -44.14
CA ILE A 259 2.82 -9.79 -43.99
C ILE A 259 3.89 -9.49 -45.06
N HIS A 260 3.61 -8.55 -45.95
CA HIS A 260 4.54 -8.09 -46.97
C HIS A 260 5.84 -7.58 -46.32
N ALA A 261 6.96 -8.27 -46.61
CA ALA A 261 8.29 -7.80 -46.29
C ALA A 261 8.62 -6.58 -47.17
N ILE A 262 8.95 -5.46 -46.52
CA ILE A 262 9.53 -4.28 -47.19
C ILE A 262 11.01 -4.57 -47.43
N PRO A 263 11.54 -4.49 -48.67
CA PRO A 263 12.94 -4.75 -48.94
C PRO A 263 13.84 -3.62 -48.40
N PRO A 264 15.10 -3.92 -48.01
CA PRO A 264 16.01 -2.92 -47.47
C PRO A 264 16.46 -1.97 -48.59
N ARG A 265 16.24 -0.67 -48.37
CA ARG A 265 16.72 0.38 -49.28
C ARG A 265 18.19 0.62 -48.99
N ALA A 266 19.06 0.24 -49.92
CA ALA A 266 20.45 0.68 -49.94
C ALA A 266 20.51 2.16 -50.33
N GLY A 267 21.14 3.00 -49.50
CA GLY A 267 21.37 4.41 -49.85
C GLY A 267 21.72 5.33 -48.68
N THR A 268 23.02 5.56 -48.51
CA THR A 268 23.69 6.84 -48.18
C THR A 268 23.39 7.57 -46.87
N GLY A 269 24.43 7.65 -46.02
CA GLY A 269 24.70 8.81 -45.15
C GLY A 269 24.31 8.64 -43.68
N ALA A 270 25.29 8.38 -42.82
CA ALA A 270 25.13 8.58 -41.38
C ALA A 270 24.83 10.06 -41.09
N PRO A 271 23.85 10.41 -40.25
CA PRO A 271 23.64 11.78 -39.82
C PRO A 271 24.82 12.22 -38.93
N PRO A 272 25.24 13.50 -38.99
CA PRO A 272 26.35 13.98 -38.19
C PRO A 272 26.02 13.88 -36.70
N HIS A 273 26.94 13.30 -35.93
CA HIS A 273 26.90 13.34 -34.47
C HIS A 273 26.93 14.81 -34.01
N HIS A 274 25.81 15.32 -33.51
CA HIS A 274 25.84 16.53 -32.69
C HIS A 274 26.56 16.19 -31.39
N PRO A 275 27.68 16.86 -31.04
CA PRO A 275 28.27 16.72 -29.72
C PRO A 275 27.24 17.23 -28.71
N SER A 276 26.86 16.34 -27.79
CA SER A 276 26.00 16.67 -26.67
C SER A 276 26.67 17.76 -25.83
N THR A 277 26.06 18.95 -25.76
CA THR A 277 26.51 20.08 -24.95
C THR A 277 25.94 20.00 -23.52
N HIS A 278 25.86 18.80 -22.94
CA HIS A 278 25.61 18.72 -21.51
C HIS A 278 26.91 19.11 -20.78
N PRO A 279 26.87 20.10 -19.86
CA PRO A 279 28.01 20.34 -19.00
C PRO A 279 28.36 19.04 -18.27
N PRO A 280 29.66 18.76 -18.04
CA PRO A 280 30.06 17.59 -17.28
C PRO A 280 29.35 17.63 -15.92
N ILE A 281 28.72 16.52 -15.55
CA ILE A 281 28.18 16.33 -14.20
C ILE A 281 29.34 16.62 -13.27
N HIS A 282 29.28 17.75 -12.55
CA HIS A 282 30.26 18.08 -11.55
C HIS A 282 30.32 16.89 -10.61
N ALA A 283 31.48 16.24 -10.50
CA ALA A 283 31.70 15.20 -9.51
C ALA A 283 31.59 15.87 -8.14
N THR A 284 30.39 15.86 -7.58
CA THR A 284 30.14 16.28 -6.20
C THR A 284 30.95 15.34 -5.32
N THR A 285 31.76 15.89 -4.42
CA THR A 285 32.54 15.11 -3.45
C THR A 285 31.66 14.37 -2.43
N ALA A 286 30.37 14.69 -2.37
CA ALA A 286 29.38 14.01 -1.56
C ALA A 286 28.60 12.96 -2.38
N PRO A 287 28.26 11.81 -1.80
CA PRO A 287 27.45 10.79 -2.47
C PRO A 287 26.07 11.35 -2.89
N PRO A 288 25.52 10.95 -4.04
CA PRO A 288 24.21 11.42 -4.47
C PRO A 288 23.09 11.03 -3.49
N GLN A 289 22.18 11.96 -3.22
CA GLN A 289 21.04 11.78 -2.33
C GLN A 289 19.78 11.48 -3.15
N VAL A 290 19.13 10.33 -2.89
CA VAL A 290 17.96 9.90 -3.64
C VAL A 290 16.76 9.78 -2.73
N ALA A 291 15.73 10.59 -2.99
CA ALA A 291 14.44 10.43 -2.32
C ALA A 291 13.77 9.15 -2.79
N VAL A 292 13.34 8.31 -1.84
CA VAL A 292 12.61 7.06 -2.11
C VAL A 292 11.22 7.19 -1.49
N LEU A 293 10.19 7.38 -2.31
CA LEU A 293 8.81 7.47 -1.85
C LEU A 293 8.24 6.08 -1.61
N LEU A 294 7.81 5.83 -0.39
CA LEU A 294 7.29 4.56 0.09
C LEU A 294 5.79 4.66 0.40
N TYR A 295 5.07 3.56 0.18
CA TYR A 295 3.70 3.48 0.63
C TYR A 295 3.68 3.15 2.13
N ARG A 296 3.05 4.00 2.96
CA ARG A 296 3.00 3.81 4.43
C ARG A 296 2.48 2.44 4.80
N LYS A 297 1.48 1.93 4.06
CA LYS A 297 0.94 0.59 4.30
C LYS A 297 2.01 -0.50 4.18
N HIS A 298 3.01 -0.34 3.32
CA HIS A 298 4.13 -1.29 3.21
C HIS A 298 5.14 -1.11 4.35
N VAL A 299 5.33 0.11 4.85
CA VAL A 299 6.18 0.38 6.02
C VAL A 299 5.61 -0.26 7.29
N ILE A 300 4.33 0.02 7.61
CA ILE A 300 3.66 -0.53 8.81
C ILE A 300 3.51 -2.05 8.75
N THR A 301 3.57 -2.63 7.55
CA THR A 301 3.52 -4.08 7.36
C THR A 301 4.88 -4.72 7.17
N HIS A 302 5.96 -3.95 7.39
CA HIS A 302 7.34 -4.42 7.33
C HIS A 302 7.67 -5.18 6.03
N GLN A 303 7.19 -4.66 4.89
CA GLN A 303 7.41 -5.31 3.61
C GLN A 303 8.91 -5.48 3.33
N PRO A 304 9.37 -6.69 3.00
CA PRO A 304 10.80 -7.04 3.00
C PRO A 304 11.59 -6.29 1.93
N TYR A 305 10.93 -5.82 0.86
CA TYR A 305 11.59 -5.06 -0.18
C TYR A 305 12.10 -3.70 0.30
N ILE A 306 11.49 -3.09 1.33
CA ILE A 306 11.88 -1.76 1.82
C ILE A 306 13.32 -1.75 2.37
N PRO A 307 13.68 -2.58 3.37
CA PRO A 307 15.05 -2.63 3.85
C PRO A 307 16.00 -3.12 2.75
N GLN A 308 15.60 -4.06 1.90
CA GLN A 308 16.42 -4.52 0.77
C GLN A 308 16.74 -3.38 -0.21
N LEU A 309 15.74 -2.54 -0.53
CA LEU A 309 15.90 -1.40 -1.41
C LEU A 309 16.84 -0.38 -0.78
N ILE A 310 16.62 0.01 0.49
CA ILE A 310 17.49 0.94 1.21
C ILE A 310 18.95 0.45 1.17
N ARG A 311 19.19 -0.82 1.50
CA ARG A 311 20.55 -1.41 1.44
C ARG A 311 21.12 -1.44 0.03
N ALA A 312 20.31 -1.66 -0.99
CA ALA A 312 20.78 -1.63 -2.38
C ALA A 312 21.23 -0.23 -2.81
N PHE A 313 20.54 0.83 -2.36
CA PHE A 313 20.99 2.22 -2.56
C PHE A 313 22.32 2.48 -1.85
N GLU A 314 22.43 2.09 -0.58
CA GLU A 314 23.66 2.26 0.22
C GLU A 314 24.86 1.53 -0.42
N ALA A 315 24.67 0.27 -0.84
CA ALA A 315 25.69 -0.53 -1.48
C ALA A 315 26.12 0.04 -2.85
N ALA A 316 25.24 0.78 -3.52
CA ALA A 316 25.55 1.51 -4.75
C ALA A 316 26.25 2.87 -4.49
N GLY A 317 26.55 3.22 -3.24
CA GLY A 317 27.17 4.49 -2.89
C GLY A 317 26.21 5.69 -2.93
N LEU A 318 24.90 5.43 -2.87
CA LEU A 318 23.85 6.44 -2.82
C LEU A 318 23.38 6.62 -1.37
N VAL A 319 22.89 7.82 -1.05
CA VAL A 319 22.23 8.11 0.23
C VAL A 319 20.72 8.05 0.01
N PRO A 320 20.03 6.97 0.40
CA PRO A 320 18.59 6.90 0.30
C PRO A 320 17.93 7.84 1.31
N ILE A 321 16.85 8.51 0.91
CA ILE A 321 15.98 9.32 1.79
C ILE A 321 14.57 8.71 1.71
N PRO A 322 14.30 7.65 2.50
CA PRO A 322 13.08 6.85 2.43
C PRO A 322 11.89 7.56 3.12
N ILE A 323 11.06 8.24 2.34
CA ILE A 323 9.90 8.99 2.82
C ILE A 323 8.64 8.15 2.59
N PHE A 324 7.93 7.78 3.65
CA PHE A 324 6.64 7.11 3.52
C PHE A 324 5.47 8.09 3.57
N ILE A 325 4.39 7.77 2.86
CA ILE A 325 3.15 8.56 2.83
C ILE A 325 1.89 7.66 2.82
N ASN A 326 0.76 8.20 3.26
CA ASN A 326 -0.53 7.50 3.25
C ASN A 326 -1.04 7.14 1.84
N GLY A 327 -0.61 7.88 0.81
CA GLY A 327 -0.78 7.49 -0.60
C GLY A 327 -1.22 8.60 -1.55
N VAL A 328 -1.72 9.74 -1.05
CA VAL A 328 -2.12 10.87 -1.91
C VAL A 328 -1.19 12.08 -1.77
N GLU A 329 -0.33 12.06 -0.76
CA GLU A 329 0.50 13.18 -0.32
C GLU A 329 1.89 13.22 -0.98
N GLY A 330 2.15 12.43 -2.03
CA GLY A 330 3.47 12.34 -2.66
C GLY A 330 3.96 13.70 -3.16
N HIS A 331 3.04 14.44 -3.79
CA HIS A 331 3.24 15.82 -4.17
C HIS A 331 3.61 16.76 -3.01
N VAL A 332 3.07 16.55 -1.79
CA VAL A 332 3.41 17.36 -0.61
C VAL A 332 4.83 17.05 -0.17
N ALA A 333 5.19 15.77 -0.06
CA ALA A 333 6.54 15.36 0.27
C ALA A 333 7.56 15.93 -0.73
N VAL A 334 7.33 15.73 -2.03
CA VAL A 334 8.25 16.24 -3.06
C VAL A 334 8.32 17.77 -3.04
N ARG A 335 7.18 18.47 -2.95
CA ARG A 335 7.13 19.94 -2.98
C ARG A 335 7.79 20.57 -1.75
N ASP A 336 7.49 20.07 -0.55
CA ASP A 336 7.79 20.77 0.70
C ASP A 336 8.96 20.20 1.48
N TRP A 337 9.30 18.92 1.32
CA TRP A 337 10.35 18.23 2.07
C TRP A 337 11.65 18.06 1.28
N LEU A 338 11.58 18.18 -0.04
CA LEU A 338 12.73 18.01 -0.92
C LEU A 338 13.05 19.33 -1.60
N THR A 339 14.32 19.58 -1.87
CA THR A 339 14.78 20.66 -2.74
C THR A 339 15.89 20.16 -3.66
N THR A 340 16.31 20.98 -4.61
CA THR A 340 17.38 20.63 -5.55
C THR A 340 18.25 21.85 -5.79
N ASP A 341 19.45 21.64 -6.34
CA ASP A 341 20.35 22.75 -6.66
C ASP A 341 19.70 23.73 -7.64
N TYR A 342 18.92 23.21 -8.59
CA TYR A 342 18.15 24.01 -9.53
C TYR A 342 17.10 24.87 -8.82
N GLU A 343 16.28 24.28 -7.94
CA GLU A 343 15.25 25.03 -7.21
C GLU A 343 15.89 26.11 -6.32
N GLN A 344 16.98 25.80 -5.64
CA GLN A 344 17.70 26.76 -4.79
C GLN A 344 18.30 27.90 -5.61
N ALA A 345 18.87 27.61 -6.79
CA ALA A 345 19.36 28.65 -7.70
C ALA A 345 18.25 29.58 -8.18
N GLN A 346 17.08 29.04 -8.53
CA GLN A 346 15.92 29.85 -8.93
C GLN A 346 15.40 30.71 -7.79
N ARG A 347 15.31 30.16 -6.57
CA ARG A 347 14.93 30.92 -5.38
C ARG A 347 15.90 32.05 -5.08
N ALA A 348 17.21 31.80 -5.19
CA ALA A 348 18.25 32.82 -5.02
C ALA A 348 18.14 33.95 -6.07
N ALA A 349 17.67 33.63 -7.27
CA ALA A 349 17.34 34.60 -8.32
C ALA A 349 15.97 35.31 -8.11
N GLY A 350 15.29 35.08 -6.98
CA GLY A 350 13.99 35.67 -6.66
C GLY A 350 12.79 34.94 -7.27
N GLN A 351 13.01 33.80 -7.94
CA GLN A 351 11.95 32.99 -8.56
C GLN A 351 11.50 31.90 -7.58
N VAL A 352 10.47 32.21 -6.78
CA VAL A 352 9.93 31.30 -5.76
C VAL A 352 8.65 30.64 -6.27
N GLU A 353 8.79 29.46 -6.87
CA GLU A 353 7.64 28.71 -7.41
C GLU A 353 6.70 28.16 -6.31
N PHE A 354 7.29 27.67 -5.21
CA PHE A 354 6.57 27.09 -4.06
C PHE A 354 7.04 27.69 -2.73
N PRO A 355 6.29 28.65 -2.16
CA PRO A 355 6.61 29.25 -0.86
C PRO A 355 6.55 28.27 0.32
N SER A 356 5.90 27.11 0.14
CA SER A 356 5.68 26.10 1.18
C SER A 356 6.88 25.20 1.47
N LEU A 357 8.00 25.36 0.76
CA LEU A 357 9.22 24.61 1.02
C LEU A 357 9.65 24.78 2.48
N SER A 358 9.80 23.65 3.18
CA SER A 358 10.18 23.61 4.58
C SER A 358 11.63 24.08 4.77
N GLU A 359 11.91 24.74 5.90
CA GLU A 359 13.28 24.99 6.35
C GLU A 359 14.05 23.69 6.68
N GLN A 360 13.32 22.59 6.89
CA GLN A 360 13.86 21.25 7.13
C GLN A 360 13.92 20.41 5.84
N ALA A 361 13.72 21.04 4.68
CA ALA A 361 13.83 20.37 3.40
C ALA A 361 15.28 20.00 3.08
N VAL A 362 15.49 18.88 2.38
CA VAL A 362 16.81 18.36 2.04
C VAL A 362 17.01 18.29 0.54
N ARG A 363 18.25 18.45 0.11
CA ARG A 363 18.64 18.48 -1.30
C ARG A 363 18.72 17.06 -1.87
N VAL A 364 18.07 16.80 -3.00
CA VAL A 364 18.09 15.50 -3.71
C VAL A 364 18.62 15.63 -5.12
N ASP A 365 19.23 14.54 -5.61
CA ASP A 365 19.69 14.37 -7.00
C ASP A 365 18.68 13.64 -7.88
N ALA A 366 17.82 12.82 -7.28
CA ALA A 366 16.78 12.07 -7.96
C ALA A 366 15.64 11.72 -7.01
N ILE A 367 14.48 11.38 -7.58
CA ILE A 367 13.30 10.94 -6.85
C ILE A 367 12.87 9.59 -7.44
N VAL A 368 12.68 8.59 -6.58
CA VAL A 368 12.21 7.25 -6.94
C VAL A 368 10.91 6.98 -6.19
N SER A 369 9.82 6.74 -6.92
CA SER A 369 8.52 6.39 -6.34
C SER A 369 8.27 4.90 -6.40
N THR A 370 7.95 4.28 -5.25
CA THR A 370 7.57 2.85 -5.17
C THR A 370 6.06 2.66 -4.97
N ILE A 371 5.28 3.74 -5.06
CA ILE A 371 3.87 3.77 -4.63
C ILE A 371 2.92 3.24 -5.71
N GLY A 372 3.33 3.29 -6.98
CA GLY A 372 2.56 2.75 -8.10
C GLY A 372 1.33 3.59 -8.45
N PHE A 373 1.38 4.90 -8.21
CA PHE A 373 0.33 5.86 -8.60
C PHE A 373 0.98 7.19 -9.04
N PRO A 374 0.24 8.06 -9.75
CA PRO A 374 0.68 9.42 -10.02
C PRO A 374 1.12 10.17 -8.76
N LEU A 375 2.05 11.12 -8.92
CA LEU A 375 2.59 11.93 -7.83
C LEU A 375 1.49 12.75 -7.12
N VAL A 376 0.49 13.19 -7.89
CA VAL A 376 -0.68 13.93 -7.40
C VAL A 376 -1.93 13.08 -7.61
N GLY A 377 -2.64 12.80 -6.52
CA GLY A 377 -3.92 12.10 -6.53
C GLY A 377 -3.74 10.59 -6.69
N GLY A 378 -3.83 9.86 -5.57
CA GLY A 378 -3.62 8.41 -5.48
C GLY A 378 -4.59 7.56 -6.33
N PRO A 379 -5.00 6.35 -5.91
CA PRO A 379 -5.73 5.43 -6.78
C PRO A 379 -6.98 6.02 -7.47
N ALA A 380 -7.73 6.88 -6.76
CA ALA A 380 -8.93 7.57 -7.24
C ALA A 380 -8.66 8.95 -7.89
N GLY A 381 -7.43 9.47 -7.82
CA GLY A 381 -7.06 10.76 -8.42
C GLY A 381 -7.19 10.78 -9.94
N SER A 382 -7.07 9.61 -10.56
CA SER A 382 -7.27 9.37 -12.00
C SER A 382 -8.62 9.85 -12.54
N MET A 383 -9.64 10.07 -11.69
CA MET A 383 -10.94 10.60 -12.11
C MET A 383 -10.91 12.12 -12.44
N GLU A 384 -9.87 12.86 -12.05
CA GLU A 384 -9.63 14.26 -12.43
C GLU A 384 -8.28 14.44 -13.18
N ALA A 385 -7.94 13.47 -14.05
CA ALA A 385 -6.62 13.32 -14.69
C ALA A 385 -6.01 14.61 -15.27
N GLY A 386 -6.80 15.55 -15.81
CA GLY A 386 -6.27 16.77 -16.41
C GLY A 386 -5.70 17.80 -15.44
N ARG A 387 -6.30 17.97 -14.25
CA ARG A 387 -5.86 18.99 -13.28
C ARG A 387 -4.67 18.52 -12.45
N GLN A 388 -4.62 17.22 -12.16
CA GLN A 388 -3.60 16.62 -11.30
C GLN A 388 -2.23 16.52 -12.00
N VAL A 389 -2.22 16.15 -13.28
CA VAL A 389 -0.99 16.10 -14.11
C VAL A 389 -0.32 17.47 -14.20
N ALA A 390 -1.09 18.56 -14.39
CA ALA A 390 -0.52 19.91 -14.44
C ALA A 390 0.19 20.30 -13.13
N VAL A 391 -0.34 19.87 -11.99
CA VAL A 391 0.29 20.10 -10.68
C VAL A 391 1.55 19.26 -10.53
N ALA A 392 1.50 17.97 -10.91
CA ALA A 392 2.65 17.08 -10.86
C ALA A 392 3.80 17.61 -11.72
N GLN A 393 3.52 17.97 -12.99
CA GLN A 393 4.51 18.54 -13.90
C GLN A 393 5.11 19.85 -13.38
N ARG A 394 4.30 20.73 -12.79
CA ARG A 394 4.78 21.99 -12.20
C ARG A 394 5.74 21.72 -11.03
N ILE A 395 5.42 20.77 -10.16
CA ILE A 395 6.30 20.34 -9.05
C ILE A 395 7.59 19.74 -9.60
N LEU A 396 7.50 18.76 -10.51
CA LEU A 396 8.67 18.06 -11.06
C LEU A 396 9.58 19.00 -11.88
N ARG A 397 9.02 19.97 -12.62
CA ARG A 397 9.81 21.02 -13.29
C ARG A 397 10.53 21.95 -12.32
N ALA A 398 9.93 22.26 -11.18
CA ALA A 398 10.58 23.07 -10.16
C ALA A 398 11.74 22.33 -9.50
N LYS A 399 11.64 21.00 -9.34
CA LYS A 399 12.74 20.17 -8.82
C LYS A 399 13.81 19.90 -9.89
N ASN A 400 13.42 19.70 -11.14
CA ASN A 400 14.32 19.54 -12.29
C ASN A 400 15.41 18.46 -12.07
N VAL A 401 14.98 17.30 -11.56
CA VAL A 401 15.80 16.11 -11.34
C VAL A 401 15.08 14.88 -11.89
N PRO A 402 15.77 13.76 -12.17
CA PRO A 402 15.11 12.53 -12.61
C PRO A 402 14.03 12.07 -11.64
N TYR A 403 12.83 11.79 -12.17
CA TYR A 403 11.72 11.18 -11.45
C TYR A 403 11.50 9.78 -12.01
N LEU A 404 11.71 8.77 -11.17
CA LEU A 404 11.60 7.36 -11.53
C LEU A 404 10.42 6.73 -10.80
N VAL A 405 9.80 5.73 -11.41
CA VAL A 405 8.78 4.90 -10.76
C VAL A 405 9.23 3.45 -10.81
N SER A 406 9.32 2.82 -9.64
CA SER A 406 9.71 1.42 -9.48
C SER A 406 8.88 0.81 -8.37
N ALA A 407 7.59 0.68 -8.65
CA ALA A 407 6.64 0.07 -7.72
C ALA A 407 6.72 -1.46 -7.79
N PRO A 408 6.50 -2.15 -6.65
CA PRO A 408 6.46 -3.61 -6.65
C PRO A 408 5.31 -4.11 -7.51
N LEU A 409 5.33 -5.39 -7.90
CA LEU A 409 4.28 -6.04 -8.69
C LEU A 409 2.93 -6.17 -7.97
N LEU A 410 2.64 -5.41 -6.91
CA LEU A 410 1.39 -5.32 -6.13
C LEU A 410 0.48 -6.57 -6.11
N ILE A 411 -0.22 -6.84 -7.21
CA ILE A 411 -1.22 -7.91 -7.37
C ILE A 411 -0.72 -9.18 -8.07
N GLN A 412 0.44 -9.14 -8.71
CA GLN A 412 1.04 -10.23 -9.49
C GLN A 412 2.29 -10.80 -8.77
N ASP A 413 2.46 -12.12 -8.79
CA ASP A 413 3.71 -12.73 -8.33
C ASP A 413 4.81 -12.70 -9.42
N ILE A 414 6.07 -12.79 -8.99
CA ILE A 414 7.24 -12.74 -9.89
C ILE A 414 7.18 -13.84 -10.95
N ALA A 415 6.74 -15.05 -10.60
CA ALA A 415 6.73 -16.17 -11.53
C ALA A 415 5.70 -16.00 -12.65
N SER A 416 4.55 -15.40 -12.35
CA SER A 416 3.53 -14.98 -13.30
C SER A 416 4.07 -13.87 -14.20
N TRP A 417 4.67 -12.83 -13.62
CA TRP A 417 5.26 -11.73 -14.37
C TRP A 417 6.33 -12.20 -15.36
N THR A 418 7.25 -13.07 -14.93
CA THR A 418 8.29 -13.61 -15.82
C THR A 418 7.72 -14.44 -16.98
N ARG A 419 6.56 -15.09 -16.81
CA ARG A 419 5.96 -15.92 -17.87
C ARG A 419 5.02 -15.15 -18.80
N GLN A 420 4.31 -14.16 -18.27
CA GLN A 420 3.15 -13.54 -18.94
C GLN A 420 3.30 -12.03 -19.13
N GLY A 421 4.39 -11.44 -18.63
CA GLY A 421 4.56 -9.99 -18.54
C GLY A 421 3.63 -9.38 -17.50
N VAL A 422 3.54 -8.05 -17.50
CA VAL A 422 2.67 -7.30 -16.58
C VAL A 422 1.19 -7.48 -16.93
N GLY A 423 0.37 -7.85 -15.95
CA GLY A 423 -1.09 -7.98 -16.14
C GLY A 423 -1.78 -6.64 -16.45
N GLY A 424 -2.88 -6.64 -17.20
CA GLY A 424 -3.49 -5.42 -17.76
C GLY A 424 -3.92 -4.35 -16.73
N LEU A 425 -4.49 -4.74 -15.59
CA LEU A 425 -4.79 -3.76 -14.52
C LEU A 425 -3.50 -3.17 -13.93
N GLN A 426 -2.49 -4.02 -13.78
CA GLN A 426 -1.21 -3.63 -13.22
C GLN A 426 -0.42 -2.72 -14.17
N SER A 427 -0.52 -2.93 -15.49
CA SER A 427 0.20 -2.10 -16.46
C SER A 427 -0.30 -0.65 -16.44
N VAL A 428 -1.59 -0.43 -16.21
CA VAL A 428 -2.17 0.92 -16.07
C VAL A 428 -1.62 1.62 -14.83
N VAL A 429 -1.58 0.91 -13.72
CA VAL A 429 -1.18 1.43 -12.40
C VAL A 429 0.33 1.70 -12.34
N LEU A 430 1.15 0.77 -12.83
CA LEU A 430 2.61 0.86 -12.73
C LEU A 430 3.25 1.72 -13.81
N TYR A 431 2.66 1.82 -15.01
CA TYR A 431 3.29 2.48 -16.17
C TYR A 431 2.42 3.60 -16.74
N ALA A 432 1.21 3.28 -17.24
CA ALA A 432 0.45 4.25 -18.03
C ALA A 432 0.07 5.51 -17.24
N LEU A 433 -0.28 5.37 -15.95
CA LEU A 433 -0.61 6.52 -15.11
C LEU A 433 0.65 7.33 -14.72
N PRO A 434 1.75 6.72 -14.22
CA PRO A 434 2.97 7.49 -13.92
C PRO A 434 3.67 8.11 -15.15
N GLU A 435 3.56 7.52 -16.35
CA GLU A 435 4.06 8.09 -17.60
C GLU A 435 3.46 9.48 -17.89
N LEU A 436 2.20 9.73 -17.48
CA LEU A 436 1.56 11.04 -17.65
C LEU A 436 2.22 12.15 -16.84
N ASP A 437 2.88 11.79 -15.72
CA ASP A 437 3.66 12.72 -14.91
C ASP A 437 5.06 12.96 -15.49
N GLY A 438 5.47 12.20 -16.51
CA GLY A 438 6.82 12.21 -17.07
C GLY A 438 7.81 11.34 -16.29
N ALA A 439 7.33 10.29 -15.61
CA ALA A 439 8.18 9.35 -14.90
C ALA A 439 9.06 8.52 -15.86
N ILE A 440 10.20 8.09 -15.35
CA ILE A 440 11.11 7.13 -15.99
C ILE A 440 10.84 5.76 -15.36
N ASP A 441 10.47 4.77 -16.17
CA ASP A 441 10.29 3.39 -15.71
C ASP A 441 11.56 2.55 -15.98
N PRO A 442 12.30 2.14 -14.94
CA PRO A 442 13.55 1.41 -15.11
C PRO A 442 13.36 -0.10 -15.27
N VAL A 443 12.15 -0.63 -15.03
CA VAL A 443 11.86 -2.08 -15.06
C VAL A 443 10.94 -2.40 -16.25
N PRO A 444 11.38 -3.24 -17.22
CA PRO A 444 10.60 -3.53 -18.42
C PRO A 444 9.32 -4.34 -18.12
N LEU A 445 8.36 -4.24 -19.05
CA LEU A 445 7.08 -4.96 -19.08
C LEU A 445 7.23 -6.48 -19.23
#